data_AF-A0A7K2MR02-F1
#
_entry.id   AF-A0A7K2MR02-F1
#
_cell.length_a   1.000
_cell.length_b   1.000
_cell.length_c   1.000
_cell.angle_alpha   90.00
_cell.angle_beta   90.00
_cell.angle_gamma   90.00
#
_symmetry.space_group_name_H-M   'P 1'
#
loop_
_entity.id
_entity.type
_entity.pdbx_description
1 polymer ?
#
loop_
_entity_poly.entity_id
_entity_poly.type
_entity_poly.pdbx_seq_one_letter_code
_entity_poly.pdbx_strand_id
1 'polypeptide(L)'
;KGGNAYHLSKAAAWAMTNGVRLELAEQGTLVTAVHLGLADTDMAAGWPVDKIAPSDLADAALDGVEAGSAEVLADQWSRDVKSRLPLSPEEFSAAMDRALAELMAT
;
A
#
# COMPACT_ATOMS: atom_id res chain seq x y z
N LYS A 1 16.37 -14.19 -1.31
CA LYS A 1 15.89 -12.78 -1.14
C LYS A 1 14.36 -12.84 -1.02
N GLY A 2 13.79 -12.60 0.17
CA GLY A 2 12.38 -12.90 0.49
C GLY A 2 11.33 -11.92 -0.06
N GLY A 3 11.71 -10.94 -0.88
CA GLY A 3 10.80 -9.91 -1.41
C GLY A 3 9.60 -10.48 -2.17
N ASN A 4 9.81 -11.52 -2.99
CA ASN A 4 8.72 -12.10 -3.78
C ASN A 4 7.67 -12.83 -2.92
N ALA A 5 8.09 -13.53 -1.86
CA ALA A 5 7.15 -14.18 -0.94
C ALA A 5 6.36 -13.15 -0.13
N TYR A 6 7.03 -12.08 0.32
CA TYR A 6 6.39 -10.95 0.99
C TYR A 6 5.36 -10.27 0.07
N HIS A 7 5.73 -9.93 -1.17
CA HIS A 7 4.82 -9.32 -2.15
C HIS A 7 3.61 -10.23 -2.46
N LEU A 8 3.85 -11.53 -2.69
CA LEU A 8 2.78 -12.51 -2.91
C LEU A 8 1.81 -12.54 -1.72
N SER A 9 2.32 -12.57 -0.49
CA SER A 9 1.48 -12.59 0.72
C SER A 9 0.62 -11.32 0.84
N LYS A 10 1.17 -10.14 0.51
CA LYS A 10 0.43 -8.87 0.57
C LYS A 10 -0.60 -8.75 -0.54
N ALA A 11 -0.31 -9.24 -1.74
CA ALA A 11 -1.28 -9.32 -2.84
C ALA A 11 -2.45 -10.27 -2.49
N ALA A 12 -2.14 -11.43 -1.90
CA ALA A 12 -3.16 -12.37 -1.43
C ALA A 12 -4.01 -11.75 -0.30
N ALA A 13 -3.39 -11.05 0.64
CA ALA A 13 -4.10 -10.33 1.70
C ALA A 13 -5.03 -9.26 1.12
N TRP A 14 -4.58 -8.46 0.15
CA TRP A 14 -5.43 -7.45 -0.50
C TRP A 14 -6.64 -8.07 -1.22
N ALA A 15 -6.44 -9.16 -1.97
CA ALA A 15 -7.53 -9.90 -2.59
C ALA A 15 -8.52 -10.47 -1.54
N MET A 16 -8.00 -11.05 -0.46
CA MET A 16 -8.81 -11.55 0.66
C MET A 16 -9.62 -10.43 1.31
N THR A 17 -9.04 -9.26 1.58
CA THR A 17 -9.75 -8.11 2.16
C THR A 17 -10.93 -7.69 1.28
N ASN A 18 -10.79 -7.74 -0.04
CA ASN A 18 -11.90 -7.47 -0.96
C ASN A 18 -13.01 -8.51 -0.86
N GLY A 19 -12.68 -9.80 -0.73
CA GLY A 19 -13.66 -10.87 -0.52
C GLY A 19 -14.41 -10.72 0.80
N VAL A 20 -13.68 -10.57 1.91
CA VAL A 20 -14.24 -10.42 3.26
C VAL A 20 -15.15 -9.19 3.36
N ARG A 21 -14.83 -8.10 2.64
CA ARG A 21 -15.71 -6.92 2.59
C ARG A 21 -17.09 -7.24 2.04
N LEU A 22 -17.20 -8.11 1.04
CA LEU A 22 -18.48 -8.54 0.48
C LEU A 22 -19.22 -9.46 1.45
N GLU A 23 -18.51 -10.40 2.08
CA GLU A 23 -19.08 -11.36 3.03
C GLU A 23 -19.68 -10.69 4.27
N LEU A 24 -19.07 -9.60 4.74
CA LEU A 24 -19.50 -8.90 5.95
C LEU A 24 -20.41 -7.68 5.69
N ALA A 25 -20.72 -7.39 4.42
CA ALA A 25 -21.50 -6.21 4.04
C ALA A 25 -22.90 -6.18 4.67
N GLU A 26 -23.62 -7.31 4.69
CA GLU A 26 -24.98 -7.40 5.26
C GLU A 26 -24.99 -7.22 6.80
N GLN A 27 -23.87 -7.49 7.46
CA GLN A 27 -23.71 -7.23 8.89
C GLN A 27 -23.47 -5.74 9.19
N GLY A 28 -23.17 -4.93 8.18
CA GLY A 28 -22.78 -3.54 8.36
C GLY A 28 -21.34 -3.36 8.88
N THR A 29 -20.49 -4.37 8.74
CA THR A 29 -19.09 -4.32 9.20
C THR A 29 -18.21 -3.67 8.12
N LEU A 30 -17.52 -2.57 8.48
CA LEU A 30 -16.51 -1.95 7.63
C LEU A 30 -15.24 -2.80 7.58
N VAL A 31 -14.72 -3.02 6.37
CA VAL A 31 -13.44 -3.70 6.14
C VAL A 31 -12.53 -2.78 5.32
N THR A 32 -11.50 -2.25 5.97
CA THR A 32 -10.56 -1.27 5.40
C THR A 32 -9.21 -1.92 5.11
N ALA A 33 -8.71 -1.76 3.89
CA ALA A 33 -7.34 -2.10 3.53
C ALA A 33 -6.44 -0.85 3.67
N VAL A 34 -5.27 -0.98 4.28
CA VAL A 34 -4.29 0.12 4.40
C VAL A 34 -3.03 -0.24 3.62
N HIS A 35 -2.64 0.65 2.71
CA HIS A 35 -1.50 0.49 1.84
C HIS A 35 -0.48 1.60 2.08
N LEU A 36 0.79 1.23 2.04
CA LEU A 36 1.94 2.11 2.22
C LEU A 36 3.12 1.59 1.38
N GLY A 37 4.05 2.49 1.05
CA GLY A 37 5.38 2.15 0.58
C GLY A 37 6.26 1.65 1.73
N LEU A 38 6.76 2.57 2.55
CA LEU A 38 7.62 2.28 3.69
C LEU A 38 7.31 3.24 4.84
N ALA A 39 7.19 2.69 6.06
CA ALA A 39 7.11 3.47 7.29
C ALA A 39 8.41 3.39 8.08
N ASP A 40 8.77 4.46 8.78
CA ASP A 40 10.01 4.54 9.56
C ASP A 40 9.93 3.71 10.85
N THR A 41 10.11 2.41 10.68
CA THR A 41 10.05 1.37 11.71
C THR A 41 11.26 0.45 11.60
N ASP A 42 11.54 -0.33 12.65
CA ASP A 42 12.62 -1.32 12.64
C ASP A 42 12.53 -2.30 11.46
N MET A 43 11.32 -2.62 10.98
CA MET A 43 11.09 -3.48 9.82
C MET A 43 11.71 -2.91 8.53
N ALA A 44 11.73 -1.58 8.39
CA ALA A 44 12.24 -0.88 7.22
C ALA A 44 13.61 -0.20 7.46
N ALA A 45 14.29 -0.49 8.58
CA ALA A 45 15.57 0.15 8.93
C ALA A 45 16.67 -0.02 7.86
N GLY A 46 16.63 -1.11 7.09
CA GLY A 46 17.59 -1.40 6.01
C GLY A 46 17.39 -0.60 4.72
N TRP A 47 16.38 0.29 4.65
CA TRP A 47 16.06 1.08 3.46
C TRP A 47 16.40 2.55 3.69
N PRO A 48 17.46 3.09 3.06
CA PRO A 48 17.88 4.48 3.22
C PRO A 48 17.15 5.39 2.22
N VAL A 49 15.83 5.44 2.32
CA VAL A 49 14.95 6.31 1.51
C VAL A 49 13.99 7.02 2.44
N ASP A 50 13.32 8.07 1.96
CA ASP A 50 12.25 8.73 2.70
C ASP A 50 11.11 7.75 3.01
N LYS A 51 10.56 7.85 4.23
CA LYS A 51 9.52 6.96 4.75
C LYS A 51 8.46 7.79 5.45
N ILE A 52 7.22 7.30 5.46
CA ILE A 52 6.16 7.93 6.26
C ILE A 52 6.49 7.74 7.75
N ALA A 53 6.24 8.78 8.56
CA ALA A 53 6.33 8.66 10.01
C ALA A 53 5.28 7.65 10.52
N PRO A 54 5.59 6.81 11.52
CA PRO A 54 4.62 5.85 12.06
C PRO A 54 3.34 6.51 12.61
N SER A 55 3.45 7.72 13.18
CA SER A 55 2.29 8.51 13.61
C SER A 55 1.37 8.85 12.44
N ASP A 56 1.93 9.36 11.35
CA ASP A 56 1.16 9.82 10.20
C ASP A 56 0.49 8.64 9.49
N LEU A 57 1.14 7.46 9.47
CA LEU A 57 0.52 6.21 9.02
C LEU A 57 -0.67 5.81 9.90
N ALA A 58 -0.52 5.90 11.22
CA ALA A 58 -1.58 5.56 12.17
C ALA A 58 -2.77 6.53 12.01
N ASP A 59 -2.50 7.83 11.92
CA ASP A 59 -3.51 8.86 11.71
C ASP A 59 -4.26 8.62 10.40
N ALA A 60 -3.55 8.40 9.28
CA ALA A 60 -4.18 8.10 7.99
C ALA A 60 -5.08 6.85 8.02
N ALA A 61 -4.67 5.81 8.77
CA ALA A 61 -5.45 4.59 8.92
C ALA A 61 -6.72 4.83 9.75
N LEU A 62 -6.60 5.55 10.87
CA LEU A 62 -7.73 5.87 11.75
C LEU A 62 -8.73 6.80 11.06
N ASP A 63 -8.25 7.87 10.44
CA ASP A 63 -9.07 8.80 9.65
C ASP A 63 -9.84 8.07 8.55
N GLY A 64 -9.17 7.12 7.86
CA GLY A 64 -9.82 6.30 6.84
C GLY A 64 -10.94 5.42 7.38
N VAL A 65 -10.73 4.80 8.54
CA VAL A 65 -11.76 4.00 9.23
C VAL A 65 -12.93 4.89 9.67
N GLU A 66 -12.67 6.04 10.28
CA GLU A 66 -13.70 7.00 10.69
C GLU A 66 -14.51 7.54 9.52
N ALA A 67 -13.87 7.76 8.37
CA ALA A 67 -14.52 8.20 7.13
C ALA A 67 -15.29 7.08 6.40
N GLY A 68 -15.26 5.83 6.88
CA GLY A 68 -15.90 4.71 6.21
C GLY A 68 -15.17 4.25 4.94
N SER A 69 -13.88 4.53 4.81
CA SER A 69 -13.09 4.23 3.62
C SER A 69 -12.77 2.75 3.51
N ALA A 70 -13.10 2.14 2.38
CA ALA A 70 -12.78 0.74 2.09
C ALA A 70 -11.27 0.50 1.84
N GLU A 71 -10.55 1.53 1.41
CA GLU A 71 -9.12 1.48 1.08
C GLU A 71 -8.45 2.81 1.44
N VAL A 72 -7.30 2.74 2.12
CA VAL A 72 -6.45 3.87 2.52
C VAL A 72 -5.11 3.72 1.83
N LEU A 73 -4.68 4.75 1.10
CA LEU A 73 -3.34 4.88 0.52
C LEU A 73 -2.60 5.89 1.38
N ALA A 74 -1.76 5.43 2.30
CA ALA A 74 -1.24 6.24 3.40
C ALA A 74 -0.20 7.28 2.94
N ASP A 75 0.50 7.03 1.85
CA ASP A 75 1.59 7.87 1.35
C ASP A 75 1.49 8.13 -0.15
N GLN A 76 2.30 9.05 -0.68
CA GLN A 76 2.29 9.37 -2.10
C GLN A 76 2.73 8.17 -2.97
N TRP A 77 3.70 7.40 -2.50
CA TRP A 77 4.20 6.23 -3.23
C TRP A 77 3.10 5.20 -3.52
N SER A 78 2.31 4.85 -2.50
CA SER A 78 1.18 3.92 -2.66
C SER A 78 0.09 4.47 -3.57
N ARG A 79 -0.18 5.79 -3.54
CA ARG A 79 -1.09 6.46 -4.49
C ARG A 79 -0.59 6.36 -5.93
N ASP A 80 0.70 6.62 -6.15
CA ASP A 80 1.32 6.56 -7.47
C ASP A 80 1.32 5.13 -8.02
N VAL A 81 1.68 4.14 -7.21
CA VAL A 81 1.63 2.72 -7.62
C VAL A 81 0.19 2.29 -7.94
N LYS A 82 -0.79 2.66 -7.12
CA LYS A 82 -2.21 2.35 -7.37
C LYS A 82 -2.68 2.92 -8.71
N SER A 83 -2.28 4.16 -9.03
CA SER A 83 -2.65 4.82 -10.29
C SER A 83 -2.16 4.09 -11.54
N ARG A 84 -1.11 3.27 -11.41
CA ARG A 84 -0.45 2.54 -12.51
C ARG A 84 -1.00 1.14 -12.73
N LEU A 85 -1.83 0.60 -11.83
CA LEU A 85 -2.38 -0.76 -11.98
C LEU A 85 -3.16 -1.01 -13.29
N PRO A 86 -3.80 -0.01 -13.93
CA PRO A 86 -4.44 -0.21 -15.23
C PRO A 86 -3.48 -0.32 -16.43
N LEU A 87 -2.19 0.00 -16.26
CA LEU A 87 -1.19 -0.03 -17.34
C LEU A 87 -0.92 -1.47 -17.82
N SER A 88 -0.41 -1.61 -19.05
CA SER A 88 0.13 -2.90 -19.48
C SER A 88 1.32 -3.30 -18.61
N PRO A 89 1.69 -4.61 -18.54
CA PRO A 89 2.88 -5.04 -17.82
C PRO A 89 4.16 -4.31 -18.27
N GLU A 90 4.32 -4.03 -19.56
CA GLU A 90 5.46 -3.30 -20.12
C GLU A 90 5.46 -1.83 -19.68
N GLU A 91 4.31 -1.17 -19.77
CA GLU A 91 4.13 0.23 -19.34
C GLU A 91 4.33 0.38 -17.83
N PHE A 92 3.79 -0.55 -17.04
CA PHE A 92 3.95 -0.60 -15.60
C PHE A 92 5.43 -0.77 -15.23
N SER A 93 6.11 -1.74 -15.83
CA SER A 93 7.54 -1.99 -15.57
C SER A 93 8.38 -0.75 -15.89
N ALA A 94 8.17 -0.14 -17.07
CA ALA A 94 8.87 1.07 -17.46
C ALA A 94 8.59 2.26 -16.53
N ALA A 95 7.35 2.41 -16.03
CA ALA A 95 6.99 3.45 -15.07
C ALA A 95 7.61 3.19 -13.68
N MET A 96 7.66 1.94 -13.24
CA MET A 96 8.28 1.56 -11.98
C MET A 96 9.80 1.73 -12.00
N ASP A 97 10.47 1.38 -13.10
CA ASP A 97 11.91 1.58 -13.25
C ASP A 97 12.28 3.06 -13.12
N ARG A 98 11.50 3.96 -13.75
CA ARG A 98 11.69 5.42 -13.61
C ARG A 98 11.47 5.89 -12.18
N ALA A 99 10.37 5.49 -11.57
CA ALA A 99 10.03 5.93 -10.21
C ALA A 99 11.01 5.42 -9.14
N LEU A 100 11.52 4.19 -9.31
CA LEU A 100 12.55 3.65 -8.43
C LEU A 100 13.89 4.37 -8.61
N ALA A 101 14.26 4.72 -9.85
CA ALA A 101 15.46 5.51 -10.10
C ALA A 101 15.38 6.90 -9.45
N GLU A 102 14.21 7.55 -9.51
CA GLU A 102 13.96 8.83 -8.84
C GLU A 102 14.06 8.70 -7.31
N LEU A 103 13.42 7.68 -6.73
CA LEU A 103 13.46 7.41 -5.29
C LEU A 103 14.87 7.08 -4.76
N MET A 104 15.73 6.48 -5.59
CA MET A 104 17.11 6.17 -5.23
C MET A 104 18.08 7.33 -5.48
N ALA A 105 17.66 8.39 -6.18
CA ALA A 105 18.46 9.57 -6.47
C ALA A 105 18.32 10.68 -5.39
N THR A 106 17.33 10.53 -4.50
CA THR A 106 17.11 11.35 -3.30
C THR A 106 17.79 10.73 -2.09
#